data_AF-A0A834FK94-F1
#
_entry.id   AF-A0A834FK94-F1
#
_cell.length_a   1.000
_cell.length_b   1.000
_cell.length_c   1.000
_cell.angle_alpha   90.00
_cell.angle_beta   90.00
_cell.angle_gamma   90.00
#
_symmetry.space_group_name_H-M   'P 1'
#
loop_
_entity.id
_entity.type
_entity.pdbx_description
1 polymer ?
#
loop_
_entity_poly.entity_id
_entity_poly.type
_entity_poly.pdbx_seq_one_letter_code
_entity_poly.pdbx_strand_id
1 'polypeptide(L)'
;MSLHRNITLPPLNQTEERGSMNSRVQQKNSEGIHDSPADFDVEGQLTTKLCWSGSSYLYAGPGRKPELLRQLERHVNEELCAISSQEPKFEELRLQVYRNVFDQFISAFTTYQPLLCTIKKEYDNIIVDQQDQIQKLAPLQSQLRLVTEECERKIRAQWKEQHTEIETLKREKQQLQRDAQSMKEAEKNTQTVVDRLRSELSQQYLQYREEHDARQLLIRQLNDLTRASVMNKRPAVQNKDFQELQRELEACREELRSMKAEYRDAVPLHDWDALQQTHQRTVLQLKTLQGDFKLMKSEYDILLELHKSSNLQPKDQVSTSMQTEENVEEEPETKPEQLHKLINLCDPKEEPAHESK
;
A
#
# COMPACT_ATOMS: atom_id res chain seq x y z
N MET A 1 -25.55 -5.58 36.53
CA MET A 1 -26.15 -4.64 35.55
C MET A 1 -25.28 -4.65 34.29
N SER A 2 -25.49 -5.65 33.42
CA SER A 2 -24.66 -5.85 32.22
C SER A 2 -25.49 -5.52 30.99
N LEU A 3 -25.04 -4.52 30.23
CA LEU A 3 -25.61 -4.15 28.94
C LEU A 3 -24.95 -5.01 27.84
N HIS A 4 -25.61 -6.09 27.42
CA HIS A 4 -25.34 -6.73 26.15
C HIS A 4 -26.12 -6.00 25.05
N ARG A 5 -25.43 -5.32 24.12
CA ARG A 5 -26.00 -4.92 22.84
C ARG A 5 -25.65 -5.98 21.80
N ASN A 6 -26.64 -6.80 21.45
CA ASN A 6 -26.59 -7.65 20.27
C ASN A 6 -26.90 -6.77 19.04
N ILE A 7 -26.00 -6.75 18.06
CA ILE A 7 -26.25 -6.16 16.76
C ILE A 7 -26.63 -7.30 15.82
N THR A 8 -27.90 -7.33 15.44
CA THR A 8 -28.48 -8.25 14.46
C THR A 8 -28.17 -7.73 13.05
N LEU A 9 -27.44 -8.51 12.26
CA LEU A 9 -27.28 -8.28 10.81
C LEU A 9 -28.32 -9.11 10.04
N PRO A 10 -28.87 -8.61 8.91
CA PRO A 10 -29.86 -9.34 8.12
C PRO A 10 -29.20 -10.43 7.26
N PRO A 11 -29.94 -11.49 6.86
CA PRO A 11 -29.37 -12.61 6.14
C PRO A 11 -29.21 -12.30 4.64
N LEU A 12 -28.07 -12.68 4.08
CA LEU A 12 -27.84 -12.82 2.65
C LEU A 12 -28.54 -14.10 2.17
N ASN A 13 -29.57 -13.95 1.34
CA ASN A 13 -30.24 -15.06 0.69
C ASN A 13 -29.28 -15.75 -0.29
N GLN A 14 -29.03 -17.03 -0.05
CA GLN A 14 -28.57 -17.98 -1.05
C GLN A 14 -29.82 -18.61 -1.69
N THR A 15 -29.95 -18.50 -3.01
CA THR A 15 -30.85 -19.34 -3.79
C THR A 15 -30.04 -19.91 -4.96
N GLU A 16 -29.58 -21.14 -4.79
CA GLU A 16 -29.28 -22.05 -5.87
C GLU A 16 -30.57 -22.80 -6.25
N GLU A 17 -30.98 -22.74 -7.51
CA GLU A 17 -31.48 -23.87 -8.33
C GLU A 17 -31.58 -23.35 -9.78
N ARG A 18 -30.61 -23.65 -10.65
CA ARG A 18 -30.57 -24.81 -11.55
C ARG A 18 -31.58 -24.72 -12.71
N GLY A 19 -31.10 -24.22 -13.84
CA GLY A 19 -31.79 -24.27 -15.14
C GLY A 19 -30.76 -24.25 -16.27
N SER A 20 -30.40 -25.44 -16.72
CA SER A 20 -29.47 -25.73 -17.82
C SER A 20 -29.95 -25.13 -19.14
N MET A 21 -29.06 -24.47 -19.90
CA MET A 21 -28.87 -24.70 -21.35
C MET A 21 -27.72 -23.84 -21.92
N ASN A 22 -26.67 -24.53 -22.36
CA ASN A 22 -25.74 -24.28 -23.47
C ASN A 22 -25.50 -22.83 -23.97
N SER A 23 -24.23 -22.42 -23.97
CA SER A 23 -23.69 -21.61 -25.07
C SER A 23 -22.27 -22.05 -25.44
N ARG A 24 -22.19 -22.78 -26.56
CA ARG A 24 -20.98 -22.94 -27.37
C ARG A 24 -20.99 -21.83 -28.41
N VAL A 25 -19.86 -21.15 -28.50
CA VAL A 25 -19.50 -20.11 -29.45
C VAL A 25 -19.82 -20.50 -30.91
N GLN A 26 -20.55 -19.64 -31.62
CA GLN A 26 -20.22 -19.18 -32.99
C GLN A 26 -21.09 -17.99 -33.44
N GLN A 27 -20.41 -16.86 -33.68
CA GLN A 27 -20.52 -15.88 -34.78
C GLN A 27 -21.85 -15.46 -35.45
N LYS A 28 -21.90 -14.13 -35.66
CA LYS A 28 -22.56 -13.29 -36.69
C LYS A 28 -23.90 -12.60 -36.36
N ASN A 29 -23.74 -11.27 -36.29
CA ASN A 29 -24.46 -10.22 -36.99
C ASN A 29 -25.85 -9.74 -36.54
N SER A 30 -25.90 -8.40 -36.49
CA SER A 30 -26.96 -7.45 -36.82
C SER A 30 -28.18 -7.28 -35.89
N GLU A 31 -28.31 -5.99 -35.55
CA GLU A 31 -29.53 -5.19 -35.36
C GLU A 31 -30.25 -5.18 -34.00
N GLY A 32 -30.18 -3.99 -33.41
CA GLY A 32 -31.36 -3.27 -32.90
C GLY A 32 -31.63 -3.42 -31.41
N ILE A 33 -31.61 -2.31 -30.68
CA ILE A 33 -32.64 -1.92 -29.69
C ILE A 33 -32.31 -0.51 -29.13
N HIS A 34 -33.31 0.37 -29.29
CA HIS A 34 -33.71 1.53 -28.48
C HIS A 34 -33.38 1.36 -26.96
N ASP A 35 -33.09 2.35 -26.12
CA ASP A 35 -33.78 3.62 -25.92
C ASP A 35 -33.01 4.49 -24.90
N SER A 36 -32.95 5.81 -25.18
CA SER A 36 -33.08 6.98 -24.29
C SER A 36 -32.07 7.23 -23.14
N PRO A 37 -31.78 8.51 -22.77
CA PRO A 37 -32.81 9.55 -22.58
C PRO A 37 -32.45 11.01 -22.94
N ALA A 38 -33.52 11.81 -22.89
CA ALA A 38 -33.58 13.24 -22.56
C ALA A 38 -33.37 14.28 -23.69
N ASP A 39 -34.51 14.75 -24.19
CA ASP A 39 -34.91 16.17 -24.26
C ASP A 39 -33.85 17.19 -24.71
N PHE A 40 -33.83 17.45 -26.01
CA PHE A 40 -33.64 18.80 -26.54
C PHE A 40 -34.61 19.00 -27.71
N ASP A 41 -35.70 19.72 -27.44
CA ASP A 41 -36.62 20.24 -28.44
C ASP A 41 -35.89 21.19 -29.39
N VAL A 42 -35.77 20.78 -30.65
CA VAL A 42 -35.82 21.69 -31.81
C VAL A 42 -36.66 21.02 -32.89
N GLU A 43 -37.97 21.10 -32.67
CA GLU A 43 -39.01 20.77 -33.64
C GLU A 43 -38.88 21.71 -34.84
N GLY A 44 -38.63 21.16 -36.03
CA GLY A 44 -38.54 21.96 -37.25
C GLY A 44 -37.91 21.31 -38.49
N GLN A 45 -37.93 19.99 -38.65
CA GLN A 45 -37.61 19.38 -39.94
C GLN A 45 -38.83 19.40 -40.86
N LEU A 46 -39.02 20.53 -41.55
CA LEU A 46 -39.73 20.51 -42.82
C LEU A 46 -38.83 19.77 -43.82
N THR A 47 -39.19 18.53 -44.13
CA THR A 47 -38.78 17.92 -45.40
C THR A 47 -39.48 18.68 -46.51
N THR A 48 -38.96 19.83 -46.87
CA THR A 48 -39.29 20.51 -48.11
C THR A 48 -38.73 19.64 -49.23
N LYS A 49 -39.51 18.64 -49.66
CA LYS A 49 -39.54 18.22 -51.06
C LYS A 49 -39.90 19.48 -51.87
N LEU A 50 -38.88 20.28 -52.16
CA LEU A 50 -38.95 21.28 -53.22
C LEU A 50 -38.95 20.48 -54.51
N CYS A 51 -40.13 19.98 -54.87
CA CYS A 51 -40.45 19.78 -56.27
C CYS A 51 -40.17 21.13 -56.95
N TRP A 52 -39.13 21.18 -57.78
CA TRP A 52 -38.92 22.28 -58.72
C TRP A 52 -40.02 22.17 -59.79
N SER A 53 -41.25 22.46 -59.38
CA SER A 53 -42.38 22.65 -60.26
C SER A 53 -42.47 24.14 -60.54
N GLY A 54 -42.44 24.52 -61.81
CA GLY A 54 -42.80 25.87 -62.24
C GLY A 54 -41.63 26.80 -62.48
N SER A 55 -40.85 26.51 -63.52
CA SER A 55 -40.04 27.52 -64.20
C SER A 55 -40.97 28.53 -64.91
N SER A 56 -41.45 29.57 -64.22
CA SER A 56 -42.06 30.73 -64.89
C SER A 56 -40.97 31.76 -65.22
N TYR A 57 -40.50 31.73 -66.47
CA TYR A 57 -39.65 32.78 -67.02
C TYR A 57 -40.49 34.05 -67.23
N LEU A 58 -40.65 34.88 -66.20
CA LEU A 58 -41.45 36.11 -66.29
C LEU A 58 -40.78 37.26 -67.05
N TYR A 59 -39.58 37.06 -67.61
CA TYR A 59 -38.89 38.12 -68.39
C TYR A 59 -38.18 37.61 -69.66
N ALA A 60 -38.28 36.33 -69.99
CA ALA A 60 -37.82 35.77 -71.26
C ALA A 60 -38.97 34.96 -71.86
N GLY A 61 -39.33 35.22 -73.11
CA GLY A 61 -40.53 34.66 -73.77
C GLY A 61 -40.68 33.14 -73.63
N PRO A 62 -41.92 32.63 -73.73
CA PRO A 62 -42.26 31.26 -73.38
C PRO A 62 -41.45 30.25 -74.20
N GLY A 63 -40.55 29.52 -73.52
CA GLY A 63 -39.98 28.28 -74.04
C GLY A 63 -38.49 28.28 -74.44
N ARG A 64 -37.74 29.40 -74.31
CA ARG A 64 -36.30 29.38 -74.61
C ARG A 64 -35.44 29.55 -73.37
N LYS A 65 -34.87 28.43 -72.90
CA LYS A 65 -33.84 28.42 -71.86
C LYS A 65 -32.61 29.22 -72.34
N PRO A 66 -32.09 30.18 -71.55
CA PRO A 66 -30.90 30.94 -71.88
C PRO A 66 -29.74 30.01 -72.27
N GLU A 67 -29.00 30.39 -73.30
CA GLU A 67 -27.96 29.54 -73.89
C GLU A 67 -26.82 29.26 -72.90
N LEU A 68 -26.45 30.26 -72.10
CA LEU A 68 -25.49 30.13 -70.99
C LEU A 68 -25.93 29.08 -69.96
N LEU A 69 -27.20 29.09 -69.54
CA LEU A 69 -27.71 28.13 -68.55
C LEU A 69 -27.69 26.69 -69.09
N ARG A 70 -27.95 26.51 -70.40
CA ARG A 70 -27.90 25.19 -71.06
C ARG A 70 -26.47 24.67 -71.24
N GLN A 71 -25.48 25.57 -71.32
CA GLN A 71 -24.06 25.20 -71.39
C GLN A 71 -23.53 24.82 -70.00
N LEU A 72 -23.83 25.63 -68.98
CA LEU A 72 -23.43 25.37 -67.59
C LEU A 72 -24.00 24.04 -67.06
N GLU A 73 -25.27 23.73 -67.34
CA GLU A 73 -25.87 22.46 -66.91
C GLU A 73 -25.28 21.24 -67.60
N ARG A 74 -24.91 21.36 -68.89
CA ARG A 74 -24.20 20.28 -69.59
C ARG A 74 -22.82 20.08 -68.98
N HIS A 75 -22.09 21.16 -68.73
CA HIS A 75 -20.77 21.12 -68.08
C HIS A 75 -20.85 20.50 -66.67
N VAL A 76 -21.84 20.86 -65.84
CA VAL A 76 -22.03 20.24 -64.52
C VAL A 76 -22.27 18.74 -64.65
N ASN A 77 -23.18 18.32 -65.55
CA ASN A 77 -23.52 16.91 -65.68
C ASN A 77 -22.37 16.07 -66.25
N GLU A 78 -21.62 16.62 -67.21
CA GLU A 78 -20.44 15.96 -67.78
C GLU A 78 -19.33 15.80 -66.74
N GLU A 79 -19.00 16.85 -66.00
CA GLU A 79 -17.96 16.82 -64.96
C GLU A 79 -18.36 15.99 -63.73
N LEU A 80 -19.64 16.01 -63.33
CA LEU A 80 -20.12 15.15 -62.23
C LEU A 80 -20.20 13.67 -62.62
N CYS A 81 -20.45 13.36 -63.90
CA CYS A 81 -20.38 11.98 -64.40
C CYS A 81 -18.95 11.45 -64.48
N ALA A 82 -17.96 12.35 -64.60
CA ALA A 82 -16.54 11.99 -64.59
C ALA A 82 -16.01 11.68 -63.18
N ILE A 83 -16.62 12.23 -62.12
CA ILE A 83 -16.21 12.00 -60.74
C ILE A 83 -16.85 10.70 -60.20
N SER A 84 -16.02 9.79 -59.70
CA SER A 84 -16.47 8.51 -59.16
C SER A 84 -17.01 8.65 -57.71
N SER A 85 -18.19 8.08 -57.45
CA SER A 85 -18.83 8.13 -56.10
C SER A 85 -18.07 7.35 -55.02
N GLN A 86 -17.01 6.61 -55.37
CA GLN A 86 -16.20 5.82 -54.43
C GLN A 86 -14.94 6.55 -53.95
N GLU A 87 -14.65 7.75 -54.46
CA GLU A 87 -13.47 8.50 -54.05
C GLU A 87 -13.64 9.14 -52.66
N PRO A 88 -12.64 9.04 -51.77
CA PRO A 88 -12.70 9.60 -50.41
C PRO A 88 -12.78 11.14 -50.38
N LYS A 89 -12.60 11.82 -51.52
CA LYS A 89 -12.74 13.27 -51.69
C LYS A 89 -13.90 13.64 -52.63
N PHE A 90 -14.86 12.73 -52.82
CA PHE A 90 -16.00 12.94 -53.72
C PHE A 90 -16.72 14.27 -53.47
N GLU A 91 -16.99 14.61 -52.20
CA GLU A 91 -17.69 15.84 -51.84
C GLU A 91 -16.86 17.10 -52.13
N GLU A 92 -15.55 17.03 -51.96
CA GLU A 92 -14.61 18.13 -52.20
C GLU A 92 -14.44 18.38 -53.72
N LEU A 93 -14.34 17.31 -54.51
CA LEU A 93 -14.30 17.35 -55.97
C LEU A 93 -15.63 17.83 -56.56
N ARG A 94 -16.75 17.37 -56.01
CA ARG A 94 -18.09 17.83 -56.37
C ARG A 94 -18.25 19.33 -56.11
N LEU A 95 -17.82 19.81 -54.94
CA LEU A 95 -17.85 21.22 -54.60
C LEU A 95 -16.97 22.05 -55.55
N GLN A 96 -15.82 21.50 -55.98
CA GLN A 96 -14.93 22.16 -56.93
C GLN A 96 -15.58 22.33 -58.32
N VAL A 97 -16.31 21.33 -58.82
CA VAL A 97 -17.08 21.45 -60.09
C VAL A 97 -18.13 22.56 -59.98
N TYR A 98 -18.89 22.61 -58.89
CA TYR A 98 -19.88 23.68 -58.69
C TYR A 98 -19.22 25.05 -58.53
N ARG A 99 -18.06 25.15 -57.88
CA ARG A 99 -17.30 26.40 -57.73
C ARG A 99 -16.82 26.93 -59.09
N ASN A 100 -16.30 26.04 -59.95
CA ASN A 100 -15.88 26.37 -61.31
C ASN A 100 -17.04 26.85 -62.20
N VAL A 101 -18.20 26.19 -62.09
CA VAL A 101 -19.41 26.56 -62.84
C VAL A 101 -19.98 27.89 -62.32
N PHE A 102 -19.91 28.13 -61.00
CA PHE A 102 -20.31 29.39 -60.41
C PHE A 102 -19.38 30.54 -60.83
N ASP A 103 -18.08 30.29 -61.00
CA ASP A 103 -17.14 31.26 -61.56
C ASP A 103 -17.45 31.62 -63.02
N GLN A 104 -17.76 30.61 -63.84
CA GLN A 104 -18.22 30.83 -65.22
C GLN A 104 -19.53 31.63 -65.24
N PHE A 105 -20.47 31.32 -64.34
CA PHE A 105 -21.72 32.06 -64.18
C PHE A 105 -21.47 33.53 -63.80
N ILE A 106 -20.66 33.80 -62.77
CA ILE A 106 -20.36 35.17 -62.31
C ILE A 106 -19.67 35.98 -63.42
N SER A 107 -18.76 35.37 -64.17
CA SER A 107 -18.03 36.04 -65.26
C SER A 107 -18.93 36.51 -66.40
N ALA A 108 -20.10 35.88 -66.58
CA ALA A 108 -21.06 36.24 -67.62
C ALA A 108 -21.98 37.43 -67.24
N PHE A 109 -22.07 37.80 -65.95
CA PHE A 109 -22.92 38.90 -65.47
C PHE A 109 -22.12 40.17 -65.18
N THR A 110 -21.71 40.91 -66.22
CA THR A 110 -20.82 42.08 -66.09
C THR A 110 -21.32 43.18 -65.13
N THR A 111 -22.63 43.39 -64.99
CA THR A 111 -23.21 44.45 -64.14
C THR A 111 -23.24 44.10 -62.64
N TYR A 112 -23.52 42.83 -62.33
CA TYR A 112 -23.66 42.35 -60.94
C TYR A 112 -22.43 41.58 -60.45
N GLN A 113 -21.43 41.40 -61.31
CA GLN A 113 -20.18 40.69 -61.05
C GLN A 113 -19.51 41.12 -59.74
N PRO A 114 -19.34 42.42 -59.40
CA PRO A 114 -18.64 42.80 -58.17
C PRO A 114 -19.36 42.31 -56.90
N LEU A 115 -20.69 42.36 -56.90
CA LEU A 115 -21.50 41.89 -55.77
C LEU A 115 -21.43 40.37 -55.62
N LEU A 116 -21.62 39.63 -56.72
CA LEU A 116 -21.56 38.16 -56.69
C LEU A 116 -20.17 37.64 -56.35
N CYS A 117 -19.10 38.29 -56.84
CA CYS A 117 -17.73 38.01 -56.44
C CYS A 117 -17.50 38.25 -54.95
N THR A 118 -18.08 39.32 -54.38
CA THR A 118 -17.94 39.63 -52.94
C THR A 118 -18.64 38.56 -52.11
N ILE A 119 -19.89 38.21 -52.47
CA ILE A 119 -20.64 37.14 -51.80
C ILE A 119 -19.87 35.81 -51.87
N LYS A 120 -19.35 35.44 -53.04
CA LYS A 120 -18.54 34.22 -53.22
C LYS A 120 -17.31 34.23 -52.33
N LYS A 121 -16.58 35.36 -52.25
CA LYS A 121 -15.40 35.50 -51.41
C LYS A 121 -15.71 35.27 -49.93
N GLU A 122 -16.82 35.79 -49.41
CA GLU A 122 -17.21 35.56 -48.01
C GLU A 122 -17.41 34.07 -47.71
N TYR A 123 -18.10 33.33 -48.60
CA TYR A 123 -18.26 31.88 -48.44
C TYR A 123 -16.95 31.11 -48.61
N ASP A 124 -16.15 31.48 -49.62
CA ASP A 124 -14.84 30.86 -49.86
C ASP A 124 -13.90 31.06 -48.66
N ASN A 125 -13.93 32.24 -48.02
CA ASN A 125 -13.16 32.51 -46.80
C ASN A 125 -13.59 31.60 -45.65
N ILE A 126 -14.90 31.46 -45.42
CA ILE A 126 -15.43 30.58 -44.35
C ILE A 126 -15.03 29.11 -44.59
N ILE A 127 -15.04 28.64 -45.84
CA ILE A 127 -14.63 27.26 -46.16
C ILE A 127 -13.15 27.04 -45.84
N VAL A 128 -12.28 28.00 -46.18
CA VAL A 128 -10.85 27.94 -45.84
C VAL A 128 -10.65 27.96 -44.33
N ASP A 129 -11.33 28.85 -43.61
CA ASP A 129 -11.26 28.93 -42.15
C ASP A 129 -11.68 27.60 -41.48
N GLN A 130 -12.72 26.95 -42.00
CA GLN A 130 -13.18 25.64 -41.51
C GLN A 130 -12.17 24.53 -41.81
N GLN A 131 -11.58 24.51 -43.01
CA GLN A 131 -10.53 23.55 -43.35
C GLN A 131 -9.29 23.70 -42.44
N ASP A 132 -8.89 24.94 -42.15
CA ASP A 132 -7.79 25.23 -41.22
C ASP A 132 -8.11 24.75 -39.80
N GLN A 133 -9.35 24.91 -39.33
CA GLN A 133 -9.79 24.37 -38.04
C GLN A 133 -9.71 22.83 -38.02
N ILE A 134 -10.17 22.16 -39.08
CA ILE A 134 -10.08 20.69 -39.19
C ILE A 134 -8.63 20.23 -39.18
N GLN A 135 -7.73 20.92 -39.90
CA GLN A 135 -6.30 20.60 -39.91
C GLN A 135 -5.65 20.78 -38.53
N LYS A 136 -6.07 21.79 -37.74
CA LYS A 136 -5.60 21.98 -36.36
C LYS A 136 -6.10 20.91 -35.40
N LEU A 137 -7.27 20.32 -35.63
CA LEU A 137 -7.84 19.26 -34.79
C LEU A 137 -7.12 17.91 -34.97
N ALA A 138 -6.62 17.61 -36.17
CA ALA A 138 -5.92 16.36 -36.46
C ALA A 138 -4.71 16.06 -35.54
N PRO A 139 -3.75 16.98 -35.32
CA PRO A 139 -2.64 16.75 -34.39
C PRO A 139 -3.09 16.69 -32.92
N LEU A 140 -4.16 17.40 -32.56
CA LEU A 140 -4.69 17.34 -31.20
C LEU A 140 -5.30 15.96 -30.90
N GLN A 141 -5.99 15.37 -31.87
CA GLN A 141 -6.53 14.01 -31.75
C GLN A 141 -5.41 12.96 -31.65
N SER A 142 -4.29 13.14 -32.36
CA SER A 142 -3.15 12.21 -32.25
C SER A 142 -2.44 12.35 -30.91
N GLN A 143 -2.24 13.56 -30.41
CA GLN A 143 -1.71 13.80 -29.07
C GLN A 143 -2.61 13.21 -27.98
N LEU A 144 -3.92 13.41 -28.08
CA LEU A 144 -4.87 12.83 -27.14
C LEU A 144 -4.78 11.30 -27.14
N ARG A 145 -4.71 10.66 -28.31
CA ARG A 145 -4.54 9.21 -28.43
C ARG A 145 -3.27 8.73 -27.74
N LEU A 146 -2.15 9.40 -27.96
CA LEU A 146 -0.87 9.06 -27.31
C LEU A 146 -0.97 9.17 -25.78
N VAL A 147 -1.53 10.27 -25.27
CA VAL A 147 -1.71 10.46 -23.82
C VAL A 147 -2.65 9.40 -23.24
N THR A 148 -3.73 9.04 -23.94
CA THR A 148 -4.62 7.95 -23.53
C THR A 148 -3.87 6.62 -23.44
N GLU A 149 -3.09 6.26 -24.47
CA GLU A 149 -2.30 5.04 -24.49
C GLU A 149 -1.24 5.02 -23.36
N GLU A 150 -0.63 6.16 -23.06
CA GLU A 150 0.30 6.31 -21.94
C GLU A 150 -0.35 6.12 -20.58
N CYS A 151 -1.50 6.77 -20.36
CA CYS A 151 -2.29 6.61 -19.15
C CYS A 151 -2.72 5.16 -18.95
N GLU A 152 -3.24 4.51 -19.99
CA GLU A 152 -3.60 3.10 -19.92
C GLU A 152 -2.40 2.20 -19.61
N ARG A 153 -1.22 2.49 -20.17
CA ARG A 153 0.00 1.74 -19.88
C ARG A 153 0.40 1.88 -18.42
N LYS A 154 0.37 3.10 -17.87
CA LYS A 154 0.66 3.37 -16.45
C LYS A 154 -0.33 2.65 -15.54
N ILE A 155 -1.62 2.74 -15.85
CA ILE A 155 -2.68 2.03 -15.12
C ILE A 155 -2.39 0.52 -15.14
N ARG A 156 -2.18 -0.08 -16.33
CA ARG A 156 -1.87 -1.52 -16.45
C ARG A 156 -0.61 -1.94 -15.69
N ALA A 157 0.42 -1.10 -15.67
CA ALA A 157 1.65 -1.38 -14.92
C ALA A 157 1.40 -1.41 -13.42
N GLN A 158 0.71 -0.39 -12.89
CA GLN A 158 0.33 -0.34 -11.47
C GLN A 158 -0.57 -1.51 -11.06
N TRP A 159 -1.55 -1.88 -11.88
CA TRP A 159 -2.39 -3.05 -11.62
C TRP A 159 -1.58 -4.35 -11.52
N LYS A 160 -0.58 -4.54 -12.38
CA LYS A 160 0.30 -5.72 -12.34
C LYS A 160 1.13 -5.72 -11.06
N GLU A 161 1.74 -4.61 -10.71
CA GLU A 161 2.55 -4.46 -9.49
C GLU A 161 1.72 -4.75 -8.24
N GLN A 162 0.57 -4.09 -8.09
CA GLN A 162 -0.36 -4.31 -6.98
C GLN A 162 -0.82 -5.77 -6.91
N HIS A 163 -1.14 -6.39 -8.04
CA HIS A 163 -1.54 -7.80 -8.06
C HIS A 163 -0.38 -8.72 -7.63
N THR A 164 0.85 -8.44 -8.06
CA THR A 164 2.00 -9.22 -7.61
C THR A 164 2.25 -9.04 -6.11
N GLU A 165 2.12 -7.83 -5.59
CA GLU A 165 2.26 -7.53 -4.16
C GLU A 165 1.20 -8.25 -3.33
N ILE A 166 -0.08 -8.16 -3.73
CA ILE A 166 -1.19 -8.87 -3.07
C ILE A 166 -0.93 -10.37 -3.02
N GLU A 167 -0.46 -10.96 -4.11
CA GLU A 167 -0.15 -12.40 -4.15
C GLU A 167 1.05 -12.76 -3.27
N THR A 168 2.07 -11.89 -3.17
CA THR A 168 3.19 -12.09 -2.22
C THR A 168 2.73 -12.01 -0.77
N LEU A 169 2.00 -10.97 -0.40
CA LEU A 169 1.46 -10.78 0.95
C LEU A 169 0.50 -11.89 1.35
N LYS A 170 -0.30 -12.40 0.41
CA LYS A 170 -1.20 -13.54 0.65
C LYS A 170 -0.41 -14.81 0.95
N ARG A 171 0.67 -15.08 0.21
CA ARG A 171 1.57 -16.21 0.48
C ARG A 171 2.25 -16.09 1.83
N GLU A 172 2.77 -14.91 2.17
CA GLU A 172 3.40 -14.64 3.46
C GLU A 172 2.41 -14.79 4.62
N LYS A 173 1.20 -14.24 4.50
CA LYS A 173 0.14 -14.41 5.50
C LYS A 173 -0.15 -15.89 5.75
N GLN A 174 -0.26 -16.69 4.69
CA GLN A 174 -0.50 -18.13 4.83
C GLN A 174 0.68 -18.84 5.50
N GLN A 175 1.91 -18.43 5.20
CA GLN A 175 3.12 -18.96 5.84
C GLN A 175 3.11 -18.64 7.34
N LEU A 176 2.96 -17.37 7.71
CA LEU A 176 2.91 -16.93 9.10
C LEU A 176 1.78 -17.60 9.88
N GLN A 177 0.63 -17.83 9.24
CA GLN A 177 -0.47 -18.55 9.86
C GLN A 177 -0.12 -20.02 10.16
N ARG A 178 0.60 -20.69 9.26
CA ARG A 178 1.09 -22.06 9.48
C ARG A 178 2.12 -22.10 10.60
N ASP A 179 3.05 -21.15 10.62
CA ASP A 179 4.08 -21.05 11.65
C ASP A 179 3.47 -20.79 13.03
N ALA A 180 2.49 -19.87 13.12
CA ALA A 180 1.76 -19.60 14.35
C ALA A 180 0.99 -20.82 14.87
N GLN A 181 0.38 -21.61 13.97
CA GLN A 181 -0.27 -22.86 14.33
C GLN A 181 0.74 -23.88 14.87
N SER A 182 1.87 -24.07 14.19
CA SER A 182 2.94 -24.96 14.63
C SER A 182 3.50 -24.56 16.00
N MET A 183 3.75 -23.26 16.23
CA MET A 183 4.21 -22.76 17.52
C MET A 183 3.18 -22.98 18.64
N LYS A 184 1.90 -22.79 18.34
CA LYS A 184 0.81 -23.05 19.29
C LYS A 184 0.68 -24.54 19.64
N GLU A 185 0.92 -25.42 18.68
CA GLU A 185 0.97 -26.87 18.93
C GLU A 185 2.18 -27.25 19.78
N ALA A 186 3.35 -26.69 19.48
CA ALA A 186 4.55 -26.88 20.30
C ALA A 186 4.34 -26.39 21.74
N GLU A 187 3.74 -25.20 21.92
CA GLU A 187 3.37 -24.66 23.23
C GLU A 187 2.47 -25.63 24.00
N LYS A 188 1.38 -26.10 23.38
CA LYS A 188 0.49 -27.10 24.00
C LYS A 188 1.26 -28.36 24.40
N ASN A 189 2.12 -28.87 23.53
CA ASN A 189 2.92 -30.05 23.83
C ASN A 189 3.84 -29.81 25.04
N THR A 190 4.56 -28.69 25.07
CA THR A 190 5.39 -28.33 26.22
C THR A 190 4.57 -28.16 27.50
N GLN A 191 3.39 -27.56 27.42
CA GLN A 191 2.48 -27.40 28.54
C GLN A 191 2.03 -28.75 29.10
N THR A 192 1.67 -29.72 28.24
CA THR A 192 1.32 -31.06 28.69
C THR A 192 2.47 -31.78 29.40
N VAL A 193 3.71 -31.58 28.94
CA VAL A 193 4.91 -32.12 29.59
C VAL A 193 5.12 -31.47 30.95
N VAL A 194 4.98 -30.14 31.05
CA VAL A 194 5.07 -29.40 32.31
C VAL A 194 4.02 -29.89 33.31
N ASP A 195 2.77 -30.04 32.88
CA ASP A 195 1.69 -30.48 33.76
C ASP A 195 1.90 -31.92 34.24
N ARG A 196 2.42 -32.80 33.37
CA ARG A 196 2.83 -34.15 33.76
C ARG A 196 3.98 -34.14 34.77
N LEU A 197 5.03 -33.36 34.55
CA LEU A 197 6.14 -33.27 35.49
C LEU A 197 5.71 -32.70 36.83
N ARG A 198 4.77 -31.74 36.83
CA ARG A 198 4.17 -31.19 38.05
C ARG A 198 3.40 -32.26 38.84
N SER A 199 2.64 -33.13 38.17
CA SER A 199 1.91 -34.22 38.84
C SER A 199 2.84 -35.32 39.34
N GLU A 200 3.87 -35.69 38.58
CA GLU A 200 4.89 -36.64 39.02
C GLU A 200 5.64 -36.10 40.25
N LEU A 201 6.01 -34.81 40.25
CA LEU A 201 6.70 -34.18 41.38
C LEU A 201 5.81 -34.14 42.63
N SER A 202 4.52 -33.78 42.50
CA SER A 202 3.59 -33.76 43.64
C SER A 202 3.36 -35.15 44.22
N GLN A 203 3.30 -36.19 43.37
CA GLN A 203 3.22 -37.58 43.79
C GLN A 203 4.47 -38.01 44.56
N GLN A 204 5.66 -37.66 44.08
CA GLN A 204 6.92 -37.94 44.77
C GLN A 204 7.00 -37.26 46.15
N TYR A 205 6.57 -36.00 46.24
CA TYR A 205 6.50 -35.30 47.54
C TYR A 205 5.53 -35.96 48.51
N LEU A 206 4.38 -36.42 48.03
CA LEU A 206 3.40 -37.13 48.86
C LEU A 206 3.99 -38.44 49.38
N GLN A 207 4.60 -39.25 48.51
CA GLN A 207 5.28 -40.49 48.90
C GLN A 207 6.38 -40.25 49.93
N TYR A 208 7.21 -39.22 49.72
CA TYR A 208 8.26 -38.86 50.67
C TYR A 208 7.69 -38.48 52.04
N ARG A 209 6.58 -37.73 52.07
CA ARG A 209 5.90 -37.34 53.30
C ARG A 209 5.32 -38.55 54.03
N GLU A 210 4.64 -39.45 53.32
CA GLU A 210 4.07 -40.67 53.89
C GLU A 210 5.16 -41.58 54.48
N GLU A 211 6.26 -41.76 53.75
CA GLU A 211 7.46 -42.47 54.21
C GLU A 211 8.07 -41.82 55.46
N HIS A 212 8.18 -40.50 55.47
CA HIS A 212 8.66 -39.76 56.64
C HIS A 212 7.74 -39.96 57.84
N ASP A 213 6.43 -39.84 57.66
CA ASP A 213 5.43 -40.01 58.73
C ASP A 213 5.44 -41.45 59.28
N ALA A 214 5.59 -42.46 58.42
CA ALA A 214 5.77 -43.86 58.82
C ALA A 214 7.06 -44.07 59.63
N ARG A 215 8.19 -43.49 59.20
CA ARG A 215 9.46 -43.54 59.94
C ARG A 215 9.36 -42.84 61.30
N GLN A 216 8.72 -41.68 61.37
CA GLN A 216 8.50 -40.98 62.63
C GLN A 216 7.65 -41.80 63.60
N LEU A 217 6.61 -42.49 63.10
CA LEU A 217 5.81 -43.39 63.92
C LEU A 217 6.64 -44.56 64.46
N LEU A 218 7.46 -45.19 63.62
CA LEU A 218 8.37 -46.27 64.03
C LEU A 218 9.39 -45.80 65.08
N ILE A 219 9.97 -44.61 64.91
CA ILE A 219 10.92 -44.02 65.88
C ILE A 219 10.22 -43.79 67.22
N ARG A 220 8.98 -43.26 67.23
CA ARG A 220 8.20 -43.09 68.46
C ARG A 220 7.95 -44.43 69.15
N GLN A 221 7.49 -45.44 68.41
CA GLN A 221 7.28 -46.79 68.94
C GLN A 221 8.56 -47.39 69.53
N LEU A 222 9.69 -47.26 68.82
CA LEU A 222 10.99 -47.73 69.29
C LEU A 222 11.43 -47.01 70.56
N ASN A 223 11.22 -45.68 70.63
CA ASN A 223 11.54 -44.88 71.82
C ASN A 223 10.67 -45.26 73.01
N ASP A 224 9.38 -45.54 72.80
CA ASP A 224 8.47 -45.98 73.86
C ASP A 224 8.90 -47.35 74.41
N LEU A 225 9.26 -48.30 73.53
CA LEU A 225 9.83 -49.60 73.92
C LEU A 225 11.16 -49.44 74.66
N THR A 226 12.05 -48.58 74.16
CA THR A 226 13.35 -48.30 74.78
C THR A 226 13.16 -47.67 76.15
N ARG A 227 12.25 -46.71 76.31
CA ARG A 227 11.90 -46.08 77.59
C ARG A 227 11.31 -47.10 78.55
N ALA A 228 10.41 -47.97 78.10
CA ALA A 228 9.91 -49.08 78.90
C ALA A 228 11.04 -50.03 79.36
N SER A 229 12.06 -50.25 78.53
CA SER A 229 13.25 -51.04 78.89
C SER A 229 14.21 -50.32 79.85
N VAL A 230 14.39 -49.00 79.70
CA VAL A 230 15.32 -48.17 80.49
C VAL A 230 14.74 -47.84 81.86
N MET A 231 13.41 -47.66 81.98
CA MET A 231 12.75 -47.58 83.29
C MET A 231 12.97 -48.86 84.12
N ASN A 232 13.32 -49.99 83.48
CA ASN A 232 13.67 -51.25 84.14
C ASN A 232 15.17 -51.40 84.43
N LYS A 233 16.06 -50.53 83.91
CA LYS A 233 17.51 -50.65 84.07
C LYS A 233 18.18 -49.27 84.03
N ARG A 234 18.56 -48.72 85.19
CA ARG A 234 19.56 -47.64 85.27
C ARG A 234 20.63 -47.97 86.32
N PRO A 235 21.90 -47.89 85.92
CA PRO A 235 22.85 -47.09 86.68
C PRO A 235 23.53 -46.03 85.79
N ALA A 236 23.96 -44.96 86.44
CA ALA A 236 24.65 -43.82 85.86
C ALA A 236 26.11 -44.17 85.50
N VAL A 237 26.55 -43.79 84.30
CA VAL A 237 27.96 -43.90 83.87
C VAL A 237 28.50 -42.52 83.49
N GLN A 238 29.81 -42.40 83.63
CA GLN A 238 30.59 -41.24 84.06
C GLN A 238 30.93 -40.20 82.98
N ASN A 239 31.12 -38.98 83.44
CA ASN A 239 31.26 -37.69 82.73
C ASN A 239 32.61 -37.42 82.01
N LYS A 240 33.44 -38.43 81.71
CA LYS A 240 34.77 -38.17 81.12
C LYS A 240 34.74 -38.03 79.59
N ASP A 241 34.06 -38.96 78.92
CA ASP A 241 33.96 -38.99 77.46
C ASP A 241 33.18 -37.77 76.90
N PHE A 242 32.26 -37.21 77.69
CA PHE A 242 31.51 -36.00 77.32
C PHE A 242 32.41 -34.77 77.17
N GLN A 243 33.45 -34.64 78.01
CA GLN A 243 34.35 -33.50 77.97
C GLN A 243 35.31 -33.55 76.77
N GLU A 244 35.73 -34.75 76.36
CA GLU A 244 36.56 -34.95 75.16
C GLU A 244 35.74 -34.66 73.89
N LEU A 245 34.51 -35.18 73.83
CA LEU A 245 33.59 -34.91 72.74
C LEU A 245 33.25 -33.42 72.62
N GLN A 246 33.18 -32.69 73.74
CA GLN A 246 32.95 -31.25 73.74
C GLN A 246 34.13 -30.47 73.14
N ARG A 247 35.38 -30.87 73.41
CA ARG A 247 36.56 -30.24 72.79
C ARG A 247 36.65 -30.52 71.29
N GLU A 248 36.35 -31.75 70.86
CA GLU A 248 36.34 -32.11 69.44
C GLU A 248 35.24 -31.37 68.67
N LEU A 249 34.07 -31.17 69.30
CA LEU A 249 32.99 -30.36 68.73
C LEU A 249 33.38 -28.89 68.56
N GLU A 250 34.11 -28.33 69.53
CA GLU A 250 34.61 -26.95 69.46
C GLU A 250 35.65 -26.78 68.35
N ALA A 251 36.58 -27.73 68.20
CA ALA A 251 37.54 -27.76 67.10
C ALA A 251 36.85 -27.85 65.72
N CYS A 252 35.88 -28.76 65.55
CA CYS A 252 35.08 -28.84 64.33
C CYS A 252 34.33 -27.54 64.01
N ARG A 253 33.85 -26.82 65.03
CA ARG A 253 33.14 -25.54 64.85
C ARG A 253 34.08 -24.42 64.40
N GLU A 254 35.33 -24.45 64.82
CA GLU A 254 36.37 -23.52 64.37
C GLU A 254 36.75 -23.75 62.92
N GLU A 255 36.95 -25.01 62.53
CA GLU A 255 37.20 -25.39 61.12
C GLU A 255 36.04 -24.99 60.21
N LEU A 256 34.79 -25.22 60.64
CA LEU A 256 33.59 -24.78 59.91
C LEU A 256 33.53 -23.24 59.78
N ARG A 257 34.01 -22.51 60.78
CA ARG A 257 34.08 -21.03 60.73
C ARG A 257 35.15 -20.57 59.74
N SER A 258 36.33 -21.20 59.71
CA SER A 258 37.38 -20.90 58.71
C SER A 258 36.88 -21.18 57.30
N MET A 259 36.31 -22.37 57.07
CA MET A 259 35.74 -22.76 55.78
C MET A 259 34.64 -21.79 55.32
N LYS A 260 33.76 -21.34 56.21
CA LYS A 260 32.73 -20.34 55.88
C LYS A 260 33.30 -18.97 55.52
N ALA A 261 34.42 -18.56 56.13
CA ALA A 261 35.10 -17.31 55.79
C ALA A 261 35.78 -17.42 54.42
N GLU A 262 36.44 -18.54 54.12
CA GLU A 262 37.03 -18.81 52.81
C GLU A 262 35.97 -18.89 51.70
N TYR A 263 34.81 -19.49 51.99
CA TYR A 263 33.66 -19.47 51.07
C TYR A 263 33.12 -18.05 50.85
N ARG A 264 33.17 -17.17 51.85
CA ARG A 264 32.72 -15.77 51.68
C ARG A 264 33.56 -15.03 50.63
N ASP A 265 34.85 -15.32 50.56
CA ASP A 265 35.77 -14.68 49.61
C ASP A 265 35.76 -15.36 48.21
N ALA A 266 35.42 -16.65 48.14
CA ALA A 266 35.31 -17.41 46.88
C ALA A 266 33.90 -17.37 46.23
N VAL A 267 32.92 -16.76 46.88
CA VAL A 267 31.55 -16.64 46.35
C VAL A 267 31.46 -15.49 45.35
N PRO A 268 30.70 -15.63 44.24
CA PRO A 268 30.62 -14.67 43.11
C PRO A 268 30.33 -13.19 43.42
N LEU A 269 30.12 -12.78 44.67
CA LEU A 269 29.88 -11.39 45.06
C LEU A 269 31.01 -10.45 44.62
N HIS A 270 32.27 -10.88 44.73
CA HIS A 270 33.40 -10.09 44.25
C HIS A 270 33.38 -9.93 42.72
N ASP A 271 33.10 -11.01 41.99
CA ASP A 271 32.97 -10.97 40.53
C ASP A 271 31.75 -10.16 40.09
N TRP A 272 30.67 -10.19 40.86
CA TRP A 272 29.49 -9.33 40.68
C TRP A 272 29.82 -7.86 40.91
N ASP A 273 30.56 -7.51 41.95
CA ASP A 273 30.99 -6.13 42.22
C ASP A 273 31.89 -5.61 41.09
N ALA A 274 32.84 -6.43 40.63
CA ALA A 274 33.69 -6.10 39.48
C ALA A 274 32.85 -5.91 38.20
N LEU A 275 31.91 -6.83 37.93
CA LEU A 275 31.01 -6.75 36.78
C LEU A 275 30.11 -5.52 36.87
N GLN A 276 29.59 -5.19 38.05
CA GLN A 276 28.74 -4.03 38.28
C GLN A 276 29.50 -2.71 38.08
N GLN A 277 30.76 -2.63 38.52
CA GLN A 277 31.61 -1.49 38.24
C GLN A 277 31.88 -1.32 36.74
N THR A 278 32.13 -2.42 36.01
CA THR A 278 32.32 -2.33 34.55
C THR A 278 31.04 -1.89 33.84
N HIS A 279 29.88 -2.42 34.25
CA HIS A 279 28.59 -2.01 33.71
C HIS A 279 28.33 -0.52 33.93
N GLN A 280 28.56 0.00 35.14
CA GLN A 280 28.42 1.42 35.44
C GLN A 280 29.34 2.29 34.57
N ARG A 281 30.60 1.86 34.35
CA ARG A 281 31.54 2.55 33.46
C ARG A 281 31.02 2.60 32.02
N THR A 282 30.54 1.47 31.50
CA THR A 282 29.98 1.40 30.13
C THR A 282 28.75 2.29 29.97
N VAL A 283 27.87 2.32 30.97
CA VAL A 283 26.69 3.21 30.96
C VAL A 283 27.10 4.69 30.91
N LEU A 284 28.14 5.09 31.66
CA LEU A 284 28.66 6.46 31.59
C LEU A 284 29.23 6.77 30.20
N GLN A 285 29.98 5.85 29.59
CA GLN A 285 30.50 6.02 28.22
C GLN A 285 29.39 6.12 27.17
N LEU A 286 28.30 5.36 27.32
CA LEU A 286 27.15 5.47 26.43
C LEU A 286 26.46 6.82 26.57
N LYS A 287 26.34 7.36 27.80
CA LYS A 287 25.78 8.69 28.04
C LYS A 287 26.62 9.80 27.41
N THR A 288 27.95 9.71 27.50
CA THR A 288 28.84 10.69 26.86
C THR A 288 28.71 10.62 25.34
N LEU A 289 28.80 9.41 24.75
CA LEU A 289 28.64 9.23 23.30
C LEU A 289 27.27 9.66 22.79
N GLN A 290 26.21 9.43 23.56
CA GLN A 290 24.87 9.92 23.22
C GLN A 290 24.80 11.45 23.25
N GLY A 291 25.52 12.10 24.17
CA GLY A 291 25.68 13.55 24.20
C GLY A 291 26.41 14.06 22.96
N ASP A 292 27.56 13.45 22.64
CA ASP A 292 28.36 13.81 21.47
C ASP A 292 27.58 13.63 20.16
N PHE A 293 26.80 12.54 20.04
CA PHE A 293 25.93 12.31 18.89
C PHE A 293 24.84 13.37 18.75
N LYS A 294 24.22 13.79 19.87
CA LYS A 294 23.22 14.88 19.86
C LYS A 294 23.86 16.20 19.44
N LEU A 295 25.07 16.49 19.92
CA LEU A 295 25.82 17.69 19.53
C LEU A 295 26.11 17.68 18.02
N MET A 296 26.67 16.58 17.51
CA MET A 296 26.97 16.44 16.08
C MET A 296 25.72 16.54 15.21
N LYS A 297 24.59 15.99 15.67
CA LYS A 297 23.31 16.15 14.99
C LYS A 297 22.88 17.62 14.94
N SER A 298 23.00 18.36 16.05
CA SER A 298 22.67 19.78 16.06
C SER A 298 23.59 20.62 15.17
N GLU A 299 24.89 20.33 15.15
CA GLU A 299 25.84 21.00 14.25
C GLU A 299 25.52 20.72 12.77
N TYR A 300 25.16 19.47 12.45
CA TYR A 300 24.71 19.09 11.12
C TYR A 300 23.40 19.80 10.73
N ASP A 301 22.41 19.84 11.62
CA ASP A 301 21.15 20.54 11.38
C ASP A 301 21.38 22.04 11.13
N ILE A 302 22.28 22.68 11.89
CA ILE A 302 22.70 24.08 11.67
C ILE A 302 23.36 24.26 10.29
N LEU A 303 24.28 23.36 9.91
CA LEU A 303 24.96 23.44 8.61
C LEU A 303 23.98 23.22 7.45
N LEU A 304 23.00 22.33 7.63
CA LEU A 304 21.93 22.08 6.68
C LEU A 304 21.03 23.31 6.51
N GLU A 305 20.70 24.00 7.60
CA GLU A 305 19.98 25.28 7.56
C GLU A 305 20.78 26.39 6.87
N LEU A 306 22.09 26.49 7.13
CA LEU A 306 22.98 27.42 6.42
C LEU A 306 23.04 27.13 4.92
N HIS A 307 23.14 25.86 4.52
CA HIS A 307 23.13 25.49 3.10
C HIS A 307 21.79 25.83 2.45
N LYS A 308 20.66 25.52 3.09
CA LYS A 308 19.31 25.87 2.60
C LYS A 308 19.13 27.37 2.48
N SER A 309 19.56 28.15 3.47
CA SER A 309 19.46 29.62 3.45
C SER A 309 20.42 30.27 2.44
N SER A 310 21.60 29.70 2.21
CA SER A 310 22.52 30.11 1.15
C SER A 310 21.99 29.81 -0.26
N ASN A 311 21.22 28.71 -0.42
CA ASN A 311 20.60 28.34 -1.69
C ASN A 311 19.31 29.15 -1.99
N LEU A 312 18.71 29.76 -0.96
CA LEU A 312 17.54 30.63 -1.05
C LEU A 312 17.88 32.13 -1.21
N GLN A 313 19.16 32.51 -1.24
CA GLN A 313 19.57 33.85 -1.68
C GLN A 313 19.24 34.01 -3.17
N PRO A 314 18.38 34.97 -3.56
CA PRO A 314 18.15 35.28 -4.96
C PRO A 314 19.48 35.70 -5.59
N LYS A 315 19.77 35.06 -6.71
CA LYS A 315 20.86 35.32 -7.62
C LYS A 315 20.72 36.71 -8.24
N ASP A 316 20.96 37.76 -7.45
CA ASP A 316 21.03 39.14 -7.90
C ASP A 316 22.18 39.86 -7.19
N GLN A 317 23.41 39.61 -7.65
CA GLN A 317 24.37 40.63 -8.11
C GLN A 317 25.83 40.12 -8.15
N VAL A 318 26.35 40.02 -9.39
CA VAL A 318 27.73 40.30 -9.84
C VAL A 318 28.83 39.25 -9.63
N SER A 319 28.95 38.39 -10.66
CA SER A 319 30.11 38.09 -11.52
C SER A 319 31.56 37.91 -11.00
N THR A 320 32.16 36.81 -11.51
CA THR A 320 33.56 36.65 -12.01
C THR A 320 34.58 36.00 -11.06
N SER A 321 34.89 34.71 -11.24
CA SER A 321 36.10 34.24 -11.98
C SER A 321 36.41 32.73 -11.76
N MET A 322 36.74 32.04 -12.88
CA MET A 322 37.52 30.78 -13.04
C MET A 322 36.85 29.45 -12.61
N GLN A 323 36.38 28.60 -13.54
CA GLN A 323 37.09 27.47 -14.19
C GLN A 323 37.47 26.35 -13.19
N THR A 324 37.14 25.07 -13.31
CA THR A 324 36.93 24.14 -14.46
C THR A 324 36.37 22.79 -13.93
N GLU A 325 35.53 22.10 -14.74
CA GLU A 325 35.47 20.64 -15.04
C GLU A 325 35.51 19.61 -13.87
N GLU A 326 34.78 18.49 -13.80
CA GLU A 326 34.02 17.65 -14.73
C GLU A 326 33.37 16.47 -13.91
N ASN A 327 32.25 15.91 -14.41
CA ASN A 327 31.57 14.63 -14.09
C ASN A 327 30.85 14.43 -12.74
N VAL A 328 29.50 14.36 -12.71
CA VAL A 328 28.59 13.23 -13.06
C VAL A 328 28.58 12.14 -11.98
N GLU A 329 27.50 12.08 -11.17
CA GLU A 329 26.63 10.89 -11.01
C GLU A 329 25.47 11.13 -10.01
N GLU A 330 24.27 10.91 -10.55
CA GLU A 330 22.99 10.40 -10.01
C GLU A 330 22.62 10.47 -8.49
N GLU A 331 21.39 10.97 -8.28
CA GLU A 331 20.43 10.64 -7.22
C GLU A 331 20.21 9.11 -7.00
N PRO A 332 19.54 8.60 -5.93
CA PRO A 332 18.50 9.29 -5.17
C PRO A 332 18.49 9.12 -3.63
N GLU A 333 17.68 10.01 -3.07
CA GLU A 333 17.07 10.01 -1.75
C GLU A 333 16.66 8.61 -1.22
N THR A 334 17.03 8.35 0.04
CA THR A 334 16.19 7.54 0.95
C THR A 334 15.86 8.37 2.18
N LYS A 335 14.59 8.77 2.26
CA LYS A 335 13.94 9.31 3.47
C LYS A 335 13.93 8.25 4.57
N PRO A 336 14.22 8.60 5.85
CA PRO A 336 13.72 7.84 6.98
C PRO A 336 12.76 8.72 7.78
N GLU A 337 11.57 8.94 7.23
CA GLU A 337 10.40 9.00 8.12
C GLU A 337 10.10 7.55 8.54
N GLN A 338 9.81 7.35 9.82
CA GLN A 338 9.48 6.07 10.49
C GLN A 338 10.63 5.32 11.18
N LEU A 339 11.38 5.98 12.07
CA LEU A 339 11.94 5.32 13.26
C LEU A 339 11.37 5.91 14.57
N HIS A 340 10.14 6.41 14.53
CA HIS A 340 9.32 6.69 15.70
C HIS A 340 8.27 5.59 15.88
N LYS A 341 8.72 4.40 16.28
CA LYS A 341 7.93 3.35 16.95
C LYS A 341 8.82 2.12 17.00
N LEU A 342 9.59 1.97 18.08
CA LEU A 342 10.01 0.68 18.68
C LEU A 342 11.00 0.88 19.84
N ILE A 343 10.83 1.94 20.65
CA ILE A 343 11.46 2.02 21.99
C ILE A 343 10.41 2.59 22.95
N ASN A 344 9.33 1.85 23.10
CA ASN A 344 8.37 1.99 24.19
C ASN A 344 7.65 0.66 24.28
N LEU A 345 8.29 -0.31 24.95
CA LEU A 345 7.62 -1.39 25.69
C LEU A 345 8.71 -2.22 26.42
N CYS A 346 9.24 -1.68 27.51
CA CYS A 346 9.82 -2.48 28.59
C CYS A 346 9.78 -1.67 29.89
N ASP A 347 8.58 -1.51 30.42
CA ASP A 347 8.35 -1.22 31.83
C ASP A 347 7.37 -2.29 32.36
N PRO A 348 7.83 -3.31 33.08
CA PRO A 348 7.00 -3.98 34.06
C PRO A 348 7.02 -3.15 35.35
N LYS A 349 5.83 -2.72 35.77
CA LYS A 349 5.56 -2.10 37.06
C LYS A 349 6.02 -3.03 38.20
N GLU A 350 6.86 -2.51 39.10
CA GLU A 350 7.01 -3.05 40.45
C GLU A 350 5.79 -2.63 41.30
N GLU A 351 4.97 -3.59 41.71
CA GLU A 351 4.17 -3.49 42.92
C GLU A 351 5.00 -4.03 44.10
N PRO A 352 5.11 -3.32 45.23
CA PRO A 352 5.56 -3.93 46.46
C PRO A 352 4.40 -4.56 47.23
N ALA A 353 4.77 -5.65 47.90
CA ALA A 353 3.96 -6.62 48.59
C ALA A 353 3.06 -6.08 49.71
N HIS A 354 1.99 -6.84 49.92
CA HIS A 354 1.22 -6.97 51.14
C HIS A 354 2.07 -6.99 52.42
N GLU A 355 1.83 -6.03 53.32
CA GLU A 355 1.93 -6.26 54.75
C GLU A 355 0.69 -7.00 55.23
N SER A 356 0.90 -8.10 55.97
CA SER A 356 -0.09 -8.71 56.83
C SER A 356 0.45 -8.69 58.26
N LYS A 357 -0.17 -7.86 59.11
CA LYS A 357 -0.53 -8.17 60.50
C LYS A 357 -1.47 -7.12 61.06
#